data_AF-A0A9N9GVA1-F1
#
_entry.id   AF-A0A9N9GVA1-F1
#
_cell.length_a   1.000
_cell.length_b   1.000
_cell.length_c   1.000
_cell.angle_alpha   90.00
_cell.angle_beta   90.00
_cell.angle_gamma   90.00
#
_symmetry.space_group_name_H-M   'P 1'
#
loop_
_entity.id
_entity.type
_entity.pdbx_description
1 polymer ?
#
loop_
_entity_poly.entity_id
_entity_poly.type
_entity_poly.pdbx_seq_one_letter_code
_entity_poly.pdbx_strand_id
1 'polypeptide(L)'
;MEKGVVNNEIRVERKNNEDYDQKRLEALAKIDNAKFGWFHIRACLVAGIGFFTDAYDLFAINLASTMLGYVYWGSNAPPPTIDLGLKISAAVGTFVGQLLFGWLADRVGRKR
;
A
#
# COMPACT_ATOMS: atom_id res chain seq x y z
N MET A 1 -22.82 51.33 -5.52
CA MET A 1 -23.58 50.32 -4.74
C MET A 1 -23.03 48.90 -4.90
N GLU A 2 -22.43 48.57 -6.05
CA GLU A 2 -21.86 47.24 -6.37
C GLU A 2 -20.67 46.79 -5.48
N LYS A 3 -19.79 47.72 -5.06
CA LYS A 3 -18.61 47.40 -4.23
C LYS A 3 -18.93 46.86 -2.82
N GLY A 4 -20.14 47.12 -2.30
CA GLY A 4 -20.59 46.61 -1.00
C GLY A 4 -21.07 45.16 -1.04
N VAL A 5 -21.61 44.73 -2.19
CA VAL A 5 -22.14 43.38 -2.40
C VAL A 5 -20.98 42.38 -2.58
N VAL A 6 -20.00 42.73 -3.41
CA VAL A 6 -18.80 41.91 -3.65
C VAL A 6 -17.97 41.69 -2.38
N ASN A 7 -17.82 42.72 -1.53
CA ASN A 7 -17.13 42.58 -0.25
C ASN A 7 -17.86 41.66 0.73
N ASN A 8 -19.18 41.58 0.62
CA ASN A 8 -19.98 40.69 1.47
C ASN A 8 -19.89 39.24 0.98
N GLU A 9 -19.89 39.01 -0.33
CA GLU A 9 -19.69 37.67 -0.93
C GLU A 9 -18.28 37.12 -0.64
N ILE A 10 -17.23 37.93 -0.82
CA ILE A 10 -15.85 37.53 -0.48
C ILE A 10 -15.73 37.26 1.02
N ARG A 11 -16.45 38.01 1.87
CA ARG A 11 -16.47 37.76 3.32
C ARG A 11 -17.22 36.49 3.68
N VAL A 12 -18.29 36.15 2.98
CA VAL A 12 -19.06 34.91 3.18
C VAL A 12 -18.27 33.69 2.70
N GLU A 13 -17.61 33.75 1.54
CA GLU A 13 -16.74 32.67 1.07
C GLU A 13 -15.55 32.43 2.01
N ARG A 14 -14.88 33.49 2.47
CA ARG A 14 -13.79 33.34 3.45
C ARG A 14 -14.27 32.71 4.75
N LYS A 15 -15.43 33.13 5.25
CA LYS A 15 -16.00 32.58 6.48
C LYS A 15 -16.41 31.11 6.32
N ASN A 16 -16.91 30.73 5.15
CA ASN A 16 -17.23 29.33 4.84
C ASN A 16 -15.96 28.47 4.73
N ASN A 17 -14.92 28.93 4.02
CA ASN A 17 -13.64 28.22 3.92
C ASN A 17 -12.97 28.04 5.29
N GLU A 18 -12.96 29.08 6.11
CA GLU A 18 -12.47 29.02 7.50
C GLU A 18 -13.24 27.96 8.32
N ASP A 19 -14.56 27.83 8.16
CA ASP A 19 -15.38 26.82 8.85
C ASP A 19 -15.12 25.39 8.35
N TYR A 20 -14.88 25.21 7.04
CA TYR A 20 -14.53 23.90 6.46
C TYR A 20 -13.14 23.42 6.90
N ASP A 21 -12.17 24.32 6.93
CA ASP A 21 -10.81 24.00 7.38
C ASP A 21 -10.80 23.70 8.88
N GLN A 22 -11.57 24.43 9.69
CA GLN A 22 -11.73 24.15 11.12
C GLN A 22 -12.32 22.75 11.37
N LYS A 23 -13.37 22.36 10.61
CA LYS A 23 -13.98 21.03 10.71
C LYS A 23 -13.03 19.90 10.28
N ARG A 24 -12.20 20.14 9.27
CA ARG A 24 -11.16 19.20 8.84
C ARG A 24 -10.09 19.03 9.91
N LEU A 25 -9.64 20.12 10.51
CA LEU A 25 -8.68 20.09 11.62
C LEU A 25 -9.24 19.36 12.83
N GLU A 26 -10.51 19.56 13.16
CA GLU A 26 -11.18 18.81 14.24
C GLU A 26 -11.34 17.31 13.93
N ALA A 27 -11.61 16.95 12.67
CA ALA A 27 -11.67 15.55 12.25
C ALA A 27 -10.30 14.87 12.31
N LEU A 28 -9.25 15.56 11.84
CA LEU A 28 -7.87 15.11 11.95
C LEU A 28 -7.45 14.98 13.41
N ALA A 29 -7.76 15.97 14.25
CA ALA A 29 -7.46 15.94 15.67
C ALA A 29 -8.20 14.81 16.40
N LYS A 30 -9.42 14.45 16.00
CA LYS A 30 -10.15 13.28 16.53
C LYS A 30 -9.55 11.95 16.10
N ILE A 31 -9.03 11.84 14.87
CA ILE A 31 -8.30 10.66 14.40
C ILE A 31 -6.96 10.54 15.14
N ASP A 32 -6.27 11.66 15.36
CA ASP A 32 -4.96 11.70 16.03
C ASP A 32 -5.08 11.50 17.56
N ASN A 33 -6.17 11.97 18.18
CA ASN A 33 -6.52 11.65 19.58
C ASN A 33 -7.21 10.29 19.75
N ALA A 34 -7.41 9.51 18.69
CA ALA A 34 -7.93 8.17 18.83
C ALA A 34 -6.90 7.33 19.59
N LYS A 35 -7.24 6.96 20.83
CA LYS A 35 -6.36 6.18 21.73
C LYS A 35 -5.75 5.01 20.97
N PHE A 36 -4.42 4.87 21.05
CA PHE A 36 -3.69 3.66 20.68
C PHE A 36 -4.36 2.45 21.36
N GLY A 37 -5.22 1.79 20.61
CA GLY A 37 -6.05 0.69 21.07
C GLY A 37 -5.63 -0.62 20.44
N TRP A 38 -6.22 -1.70 20.93
CA TRP A 38 -6.02 -3.06 20.41
C TRP A 38 -6.29 -3.21 18.90
N PHE A 39 -7.11 -2.33 18.31
CA PHE A 39 -7.33 -2.28 16.87
C PHE A 39 -6.07 -1.88 16.09
N HIS A 40 -5.30 -0.89 16.57
CA HIS A 40 -4.06 -0.46 15.91
C HIS A 40 -3.00 -1.56 15.95
N ILE A 41 -2.90 -2.28 17.07
CA ILE A 41 -1.98 -3.44 17.19
C ILE A 41 -2.39 -4.55 16.23
N ARG A 42 -3.68 -4.87 16.13
CA ARG A 42 -4.18 -5.87 15.17
C ARG A 42 -3.98 -5.43 13.73
N ALA A 43 -4.21 -4.15 13.41
CA ALA A 43 -3.96 -3.60 12.09
C ALA A 43 -2.46 -3.68 11.74
N CYS A 44 -1.58 -3.34 12.68
CA CYS A 44 -0.13 -3.46 12.51
C CYS A 44 0.31 -4.92 12.33
N LEU A 45 -0.28 -5.85 13.08
CA LEU A 45 -0.03 -7.29 12.92
C LEU A 45 -0.50 -7.81 11.56
N VAL A 46 -1.72 -7.46 11.14
CA VAL A 46 -2.27 -7.87 9.83
C VAL A 46 -1.43 -7.31 8.68
N ALA A 47 -1.06 -6.02 8.75
CA ALA A 47 -0.17 -5.40 7.76
C ALA A 47 1.25 -6.04 7.79
N GLY A 48 1.76 -6.32 8.98
CA GLY A 48 3.06 -6.95 9.18
C GLY A 48 3.14 -8.38 8.65
N ILE A 49 2.07 -9.17 8.81
CA ILE A 49 1.99 -10.53 8.24
C ILE A 49 2.04 -10.48 6.71
N GLY A 50 1.34 -9.54 6.08
CA GLY A 50 1.40 -9.37 4.62
C GLY A 50 2.79 -9.01 4.12
N PHE A 51 3.46 -8.07 4.78
CA PHE A 51 4.85 -7.70 4.47
C PHE A 51 5.84 -8.85 4.73
N PHE A 52 5.62 -9.63 5.79
CA PHE A 52 6.43 -10.80 6.11
C PHE A 52 6.30 -11.89 5.05
N THR A 53 5.09 -12.15 4.56
CA THR A 53 4.85 -13.12 3.49
C THR A 53 5.51 -12.69 2.17
N ASP A 54 5.42 -11.42 1.79
CA ASP A 54 6.10 -10.89 0.59
C ASP A 54 7.63 -11.06 0.67
N ALA A 55 8.23 -10.77 1.83
CA ALA A 55 9.66 -11.01 2.05
C ALA A 55 10.01 -12.51 2.06
N TYR A 56 9.16 -13.36 2.66
CA TYR A 56 9.34 -14.81 2.70
C TYR A 56 9.41 -15.41 1.30
N ASP A 57 8.55 -14.98 0.37
CA ASP A 57 8.53 -15.47 -1.00
C ASP A 57 9.87 -15.25 -1.72
N LEU A 58 10.55 -14.14 -1.43
CA LEU A 58 11.86 -13.80 -1.97
C LEU A 58 13.01 -14.64 -1.38
N PHE A 59 12.84 -15.19 -0.17
CA PHE A 59 13.74 -16.20 0.38
C PHE A 59 13.42 -17.60 -0.12
N ALA A 60 12.13 -17.93 -0.23
CA ALA A 60 11.64 -19.22 -0.70
C ALA A 60 12.07 -19.50 -2.15
N ILE A 61 12.10 -18.49 -3.03
CA ILE A 61 12.57 -18.65 -4.41
C ILE A 61 14.04 -19.10 -4.49
N ASN A 62 14.88 -18.60 -3.57
CA ASN A 62 16.30 -18.97 -3.52
C ASN A 62 16.47 -20.43 -3.07
N LEU A 63 15.69 -20.88 -2.08
CA LEU A 63 15.66 -22.28 -1.65
C LEU A 63 15.08 -23.20 -2.75
N ALA A 64 14.00 -22.77 -3.40
CA ALA A 64 13.37 -23.50 -4.49
C ALA A 64 14.33 -23.68 -5.67
N SER A 65 15.10 -22.65 -6.04
CA SER A 65 16.14 -22.73 -7.08
C SER A 65 17.18 -23.81 -6.76
N THR A 66 17.72 -23.80 -5.54
CA THR A 66 18.68 -24.82 -5.07
C THR A 66 18.10 -26.24 -5.13
N MET A 67 16.84 -26.41 -4.68
CA MET A 67 16.15 -27.70 -4.74
C MET A 67 15.93 -28.18 -6.19
N LEU A 68 15.56 -27.27 -7.09
CA LEU A 68 15.38 -27.59 -8.51
C LEU A 68 16.70 -28.00 -9.17
N GLY A 69 17.81 -27.34 -8.82
CA GLY A 69 19.16 -27.71 -9.24
C GLY A 69 19.53 -29.13 -8.82
N TYR A 70 19.20 -29.50 -7.57
CA TYR A 70 19.49 -30.83 -7.04
C TYR A 70 18.68 -31.92 -7.77
N VAL A 71 17.38 -31.70 -7.99
CA VAL A 71 16.49 -32.70 -8.61
C VAL A 71 16.78 -32.92 -10.10
N TYR A 72 17.03 -31.86 -10.86
CA TYR A 72 17.18 -31.96 -12.32
C TYR A 72 18.63 -32.13 -12.81
N TRP A 73 19.61 -31.63 -12.05
CA TRP A 73 21.02 -31.64 -12.46
C TRP A 73 21.95 -32.36 -11.48
N GLY A 74 21.45 -32.87 -10.35
CA GLY A 74 22.28 -33.52 -9.33
C GLY A 74 23.35 -32.62 -8.72
N SER A 75 23.21 -31.30 -8.89
CA SER A 75 24.17 -30.27 -8.47
C SER A 75 23.51 -29.32 -7.49
N ASN A 76 24.30 -28.66 -6.63
CA ASN A 76 23.81 -27.70 -5.64
C ASN A 76 23.19 -26.42 -6.26
N ALA A 77 23.24 -26.25 -7.58
CA ALA A 77 22.62 -25.13 -8.27
C ALA A 77 22.20 -25.51 -9.70
N PRO A 78 21.06 -24.98 -10.20
CA PRO A 78 20.70 -25.09 -11.61
C PRO A 78 21.64 -24.25 -12.49
N PRO A 79 21.64 -24.46 -13.82
CA PRO A 79 22.41 -23.65 -14.76
C PRO A 79 22.13 -22.14 -14.57
N PRO A 80 23.11 -21.24 -14.77
CA PRO A 80 22.98 -19.81 -14.47
C PRO A 80 21.80 -19.13 -15.15
N THR A 81 21.46 -19.58 -16.36
CA THR A 81 20.31 -19.10 -17.14
C THR A 81 18.96 -19.42 -16.48
N ILE A 82 18.86 -20.58 -15.82
CA ILE A 82 17.62 -21.01 -15.16
C ILE A 82 17.49 -20.38 -13.77
N ASP A 83 18.59 -20.27 -13.00
CA ASP A 83 18.57 -19.56 -11.71
C ASP A 83 18.18 -18.09 -11.88
N LEU A 84 18.80 -17.41 -12.86
CA LEU A 84 18.47 -16.04 -13.19
C LEU A 84 17.02 -15.90 -13.67
N GLY A 85 16.56 -16.83 -14.52
CA GLY A 85 15.18 -16.87 -14.97
C GLY A 85 14.17 -17.00 -13.83
N LEU A 86 14.45 -17.86 -12.84
CA LEU A 86 13.58 -18.08 -11.68
C LEU A 86 13.48 -16.80 -10.83
N LYS A 87 14.62 -16.18 -10.54
CA LYS A 87 14.69 -14.92 -9.76
C LYS A 87 13.99 -13.77 -10.45
N ILE A 88 14.22 -13.60 -11.76
CA ILE A 88 13.55 -12.56 -12.56
C ILE A 88 12.05 -12.86 -12.63
N SER A 89 11.64 -14.12 -12.82
CA SER A 89 10.22 -14.47 -12.89
C SER A 89 9.46 -14.14 -11.59
N ALA A 90 10.10 -14.34 -10.43
CA ALA A 90 9.53 -13.96 -9.14
C ALA A 90 9.35 -12.44 -9.02
N ALA A 91 10.37 -11.66 -9.37
CA ALA A 91 10.31 -10.20 -9.35
C ALA A 91 9.26 -9.64 -10.33
N VAL A 92 9.16 -10.21 -11.54
CA VAL A 92 8.13 -9.85 -12.51
C VAL A 92 6.74 -10.22 -12.01
N GLY A 93 6.59 -11.39 -11.36
CA GLY A 93 5.35 -11.81 -10.72
C GLY A 93 4.90 -10.83 -9.64
N THR A 94 5.80 -10.40 -8.76
CA THR A 94 5.52 -9.37 -7.74
C THR A 94 5.13 -8.04 -8.38
N PHE A 95 5.86 -7.60 -9.41
CA PHE A 95 5.56 -6.35 -10.11
C PHE A 95 4.17 -6.36 -10.75
N VAL A 96 3.83 -7.43 -11.47
CA VAL A 96 2.50 -7.61 -12.07
C VAL A 96 1.43 -7.71 -10.98
N GLY A 97 1.71 -8.42 -9.89
CA GLY A 97 0.83 -8.53 -8.74
C GLY A 97 0.49 -7.18 -8.12
N GLN A 98 1.49 -6.33 -7.91
CA GLN A 98 1.31 -4.96 -7.39
C GLN A 98 0.47 -4.08 -8.32
N LEU A 99 0.71 -4.16 -9.64
CA LEU A 99 -0.09 -3.41 -10.63
C LEU A 99 -1.55 -3.87 -10.65
N LEU A 100 -1.78 -5.19 -10.66
CA LEU A 100 -3.13 -5.76 -10.64
C LEU A 100 -3.86 -5.45 -9.34
N PHE A 101 -3.20 -5.59 -8.18
CA PHE A 101 -3.79 -5.26 -6.89
C PHE A 101 -4.07 -3.76 -6.74
N GLY A 102 -3.20 -2.89 -7.26
CA GLY A 102 -3.44 -1.44 -7.26
C GLY A 102 -4.69 -1.09 -8.08
N TRP A 103 -4.79 -1.63 -9.30
CA TRP A 103 -5.96 -1.45 -10.14
C TRP A 103 -7.24 -2.03 -9.51
N LEU A 104 -7.13 -3.20 -8.87
CA LEU A 104 -8.26 -3.86 -8.22
C LEU A 104 -8.69 -3.10 -6.95
N ALA A 105 -7.75 -2.58 -6.16
CA ALA A 105 -8.02 -1.77 -4.98
C ALA A 105 -8.76 -0.48 -5.36
N ASP A 106 -8.34 0.19 -6.43
CA ASP A 106 -9.03 1.38 -6.95
C ASP A 106 -10.46 1.06 -7.43
N ARG A 107 -10.66 -0.11 -8.06
CA ARG A 107 -11.97 -0.50 -8.60
C ARG A 107 -12.93 -1.05 -7.54
N VAL A 108 -12.45 -1.87 -6.61
CA VAL A 108 -13.24 -2.56 -5.58
C VAL A 108 -13.41 -1.69 -4.33
N GLY A 109 -12.40 -0.91 -3.96
CA GLY A 109 -12.44 0.00 -2.80
C GLY A 109 -13.41 1.16 -2.96
N ARG A 110 -13.74 1.56 -4.21
CA ARG A 110 -14.66 2.69 -4.48
C ARG A 110 -16.12 2.46 -4.05
N LYS A 111 -16.47 1.30 -3.47
CA LYS A 111 -17.85 1.00 -3.02
C LYS A 111 -18.04 0.90 -1.51
N ARG A 112 -17.02 1.14 -0.67
CA ARG A 112 -17.18 1.29 0.78
C ARG A 112 -16.21 2.31 1.36
#